data_AF-A0A1E4ZHY4-F1
#
_entry.id   AF-A0A1E4ZHY4-F1
#
_cell.length_a   1.000
_cell.length_b   1.000
_cell.length_c   1.000
_cell.angle_alpha   90.00
_cell.angle_beta   90.00
_cell.angle_gamma   90.00
#
_symmetry.space_group_name_H-M   'P 1'
#
loop_
_entity.id
_entity.type
_entity.pdbx_description
1 polymer ?
#
loop_
_entity_poly.entity_id
_entity_poly.type
_entity_poly.pdbx_seq_one_letter_code
_entity_poly.pdbx_strand_id
1 'polypeptide(L)'
;MIKWPDVFPTVENDGYQYDDNRPTNNTDDKIGYSPQVSAARYHLPALINAQIKLSDLNKVLFDWFYVRKLYNGAAWFYMPVKMPDGSIQSKRVRFVDTPSSSYQLNQWTTSISLETYD
;
A
#
# COMPACT_ATOMS: atom_id res chain seq x y z
N MET A 1 10.73 8.21 -9.33
CA MET A 1 9.62 7.78 -8.45
C MET A 1 8.96 6.56 -9.06
N ILE A 2 8.69 5.51 -8.28
CA ILE A 2 8.12 4.25 -8.77
C ILE A 2 6.62 4.44 -9.02
N LYS A 3 6.11 3.93 -10.13
CA LYS A 3 4.68 3.97 -10.50
C LYS A 3 4.16 2.55 -10.65
N TRP A 4 2.87 2.36 -10.33
CA TRP A 4 2.15 1.14 -10.63
C TRP A 4 2.13 0.90 -12.14
N PRO A 5 2.55 -0.28 -12.61
CA PRO A 5 2.51 -0.62 -14.03
C PRO A 5 1.09 -0.61 -14.60
N ASP A 6 0.91 -0.05 -15.80
CA ASP A 6 -0.41 0.04 -16.47
C ASP A 6 -1.00 -1.34 -16.83
N VAL A 7 -0.15 -2.37 -16.87
CA VAL A 7 -0.57 -3.76 -17.11
C VAL A 7 -1.21 -4.41 -15.89
N PHE A 8 -1.04 -3.81 -14.70
CA PHE A 8 -1.64 -4.33 -13.47
C PHE A 8 -3.07 -3.79 -13.30
N PRO A 9 -3.98 -4.63 -12.80
CA PRO A 9 -5.34 -4.22 -12.53
C PRO A 9 -5.37 -3.14 -11.43
N THR A 10 -6.45 -2.37 -11.43
CA THR A 10 -6.71 -1.40 -10.37
C THR A 10 -6.89 -2.11 -9.04
N VAL A 11 -6.30 -1.53 -8.00
CA VAL A 11 -6.34 -2.10 -6.65
C VAL A 11 -7.65 -1.71 -5.97
N GLU A 12 -8.40 -2.71 -5.49
CA GLU A 12 -9.69 -2.49 -4.82
C GLU A 12 -9.45 -2.28 -3.32
N ASN A 13 -9.88 -1.13 -2.78
CA ASN A 13 -9.89 -0.91 -1.34
C ASN A 13 -10.94 -1.82 -0.70
N ASP A 14 -10.50 -2.70 0.20
CA ASP A 14 -11.33 -3.69 0.90
C ASP A 14 -11.69 -3.23 2.32
N GLY A 15 -11.17 -2.08 2.75
CA GLY A 15 -11.49 -1.45 4.02
C GLY A 15 -10.32 -0.67 4.62
N TYR A 16 -10.64 0.16 5.61
CA TYR A 16 -9.65 0.81 6.46
C TYR A 16 -9.28 -0.14 7.60
N GLN A 17 -8.00 -0.25 7.91
CA GLN A 17 -7.56 -0.91 9.14
C GLN A 17 -7.19 0.17 10.15
N TYR A 18 -8.03 0.37 11.15
CA TYR A 18 -7.66 1.12 12.34
C TYR A 18 -6.88 0.14 13.24
N ASP A 19 -5.56 0.12 13.10
CA ASP A 19 -4.71 -0.66 14.01
C ASP A 19 -4.03 0.30 14.98
N ASP A 20 -4.71 0.60 16.10
CA ASP A 20 -4.20 1.44 17.20
C ASP A 20 -2.91 0.89 17.84
N ASN A 21 -2.54 -0.36 17.54
CA ASN A 21 -1.40 -1.05 18.13
C ASN A 21 -0.20 -1.21 17.19
N ARG A 22 -0.27 -0.72 15.94
CA ARG A 22 0.91 -0.70 15.07
C ARG A 22 1.67 0.60 15.30
N PRO A 23 2.89 0.57 15.88
CA PRO A 23 3.74 1.75 15.84
C PRO A 23 4.00 2.04 14.37
N THR A 24 3.44 3.15 13.87
CA THR A 24 3.89 3.74 12.61
C THR A 24 5.40 3.85 12.73
N ASN A 25 6.12 3.06 11.93
CA ASN A 25 7.58 3.10 11.93
C ASN A 25 7.98 4.49 11.43
N ASN A 26 8.15 5.41 12.39
CA ASN A 26 8.73 6.73 12.21
C ASN A 26 10.09 6.52 11.58
N THR A 27 10.13 6.66 10.26
CA THR A 27 11.37 6.57 9.51
C THR A 27 12.06 7.89 9.75
N ASP A 28 13.13 7.83 10.56
CA ASP A 28 14.17 8.85 10.78
C ASP A 28 13.83 10.29 10.40
N ASP A 29 13.39 11.08 11.38
CA ASP A 29 13.66 12.52 11.43
C ASP A 29 14.05 12.89 12.87
N LYS A 30 15.32 12.61 13.23
CA LYS A 30 15.95 13.21 14.41
C LYS A 30 16.10 14.72 14.18
N ILE A 31 15.08 15.52 14.47
CA ILE A 31 15.25 16.96 14.75
C ILE A 31 14.27 17.40 15.84
N GLY A 32 14.82 17.73 17.02
CA GLY A 32 14.26 18.72 17.95
C GLY A 32 13.07 18.28 18.82
N TYR A 33 13.35 17.96 20.08
CA TYR A 33 12.36 17.84 21.14
C TYR A 33 11.59 19.16 21.35
N SER A 34 10.30 19.17 21.02
CA SER A 34 9.30 20.11 21.56
C SER A 34 8.04 19.32 21.92
N PRO A 35 7.71 19.15 23.22
CA PRO A 35 6.64 18.25 23.65
C PRO A 35 5.21 18.70 23.28
N GLN A 36 5.02 19.92 22.77
CA GLN A 36 3.69 20.54 22.62
C GLN A 36 3.37 21.06 21.21
N VAL A 37 4.27 20.89 20.22
CA VAL A 37 4.10 21.47 18.86
C VAL A 37 3.93 20.43 17.74
N SER A 38 4.27 19.16 17.94
CA SER A 38 4.39 18.21 16.82
C SER A 38 3.17 17.32 16.55
N ALA A 39 2.16 17.28 17.42
CA ALA A 39 1.01 16.39 17.24
C ALA A 39 -0.01 16.88 16.18
N ALA A 40 0.07 18.15 15.74
CA ALA A 40 -1.00 18.79 14.97
C ALA A 40 -0.68 19.07 13.49
N ARG A 41 0.48 18.64 12.95
CA ARG A 41 0.91 19.03 11.58
C ARG A 41 1.51 17.92 10.71
N TYR A 42 1.45 16.67 11.12
CA TYR A 42 1.83 15.55 10.26
C TYR A 42 0.58 14.78 9.91
N HIS A 43 0.18 14.82 8.64
CA HIS A 43 -0.83 13.89 8.12
C HIS A 43 -0.26 12.48 8.32
N LEU A 44 -0.80 11.79 9.33
CA LEU A 44 -0.37 10.44 9.65
C LEU A 44 -0.73 9.54 8.46
N PRO A 45 0.18 8.66 8.01
CA PRO A 45 -0.12 7.75 6.93
C PRO A 45 -1.29 6.85 7.32
N ALA A 46 -2.32 6.81 6.47
CA ALA A 46 -3.52 6.02 6.72
C ALA A 46 -3.29 4.57 6.27
N LEU A 47 -3.67 3.62 7.12
CA LEU A 47 -3.59 2.19 6.83
C LEU A 47 -4.85 1.70 6.11
N ILE A 48 -4.66 1.11 4.95
CA ILE A 48 -5.72 0.62 4.07
C ILE A 48 -5.43 -0.84 3.72
N ASN A 49 -6.45 -1.69 3.77
CA ASN A 49 -6.37 -3.03 3.20
C ASN A 49 -6.92 -3.01 1.79
N ALA A 50 -6.22 -3.68 0.89
CA ALA A 50 -6.62 -3.76 -0.50
C ALA A 50 -6.46 -5.16 -1.05
N GLN A 51 -7.30 -5.46 -2.03
CA GLN A 51 -7.28 -6.70 -2.77
C GLN A 51 -6.98 -6.45 -4.25
N ILE A 52 -6.17 -7.33 -4.81
CA ILE A 52 -5.80 -7.30 -6.23
C ILE A 52 -6.09 -8.66 -6.83
N LYS A 53 -6.94 -8.68 -7.86
CA LYS A 53 -7.26 -9.89 -8.63
C LYS A 53 -6.34 -9.99 -9.83
N LEU A 54 -5.47 -10.99 -9.86
CA LEU A 54 -4.41 -11.17 -10.85
C LEU A 54 -4.67 -12.44 -11.67
N SER A 55 -4.44 -12.38 -12.98
CA SER A 55 -4.26 -13.59 -13.81
C SER A 55 -2.90 -14.24 -13.49
N ASP A 56 -2.66 -15.46 -13.98
CA ASP A 56 -1.38 -16.15 -13.77
C ASP A 56 -0.17 -15.33 -14.26
N LEU A 57 -0.29 -14.71 -15.45
CA LEU A 57 0.77 -13.83 -15.98
C LEU A 57 0.98 -12.60 -15.09
N ASN A 58 -0.12 -11.96 -14.66
CA ASN A 58 -0.05 -10.77 -13.82
C ASN A 58 0.52 -11.10 -12.44
N LYS A 59 0.28 -12.30 -11.92
CA LYS A 59 0.85 -12.75 -10.65
C LYS A 59 2.37 -12.84 -10.70
N VAL A 60 2.93 -13.45 -11.75
CA VAL A 60 4.39 -13.56 -11.92
C VAL A 60 5.02 -12.17 -12.05
N LEU A 61 4.40 -11.29 -12.83
CA LEU A 61 4.86 -9.91 -12.99
C LEU A 61 4.78 -9.12 -11.68
N PHE A 62 3.69 -9.30 -10.92
CA PHE A 62 3.51 -8.68 -9.61
C PHE A 62 4.60 -9.13 -8.63
N ASP A 63 4.90 -10.43 -8.54
CA ASP A 63 5.95 -10.94 -7.65
C ASP A 63 7.32 -10.36 -8.02
N TRP A 64 7.63 -10.31 -9.31
CA TRP A 64 8.86 -9.69 -9.78
C TRP A 64 8.91 -8.20 -9.43
N PHE A 65 7.82 -7.47 -9.62
CA PHE A 65 7.72 -6.05 -9.30
C PHE A 65 7.89 -5.82 -7.79
N TYR A 66 7.22 -6.61 -6.96
CA TYR A 66 7.31 -6.56 -5.51
C TYR A 66 8.75 -6.76 -5.02
N VAL A 67 9.43 -7.79 -5.51
CA VAL A 67 10.82 -8.09 -5.09
C VAL A 67 11.81 -7.08 -5.67
N ARG A 68 11.72 -6.77 -6.98
CA ARG A 68 12.76 -6.02 -7.70
C ARG A 68 12.59 -4.51 -7.69
N LYS A 69 11.34 -4.02 -7.69
CA LYS A 69 11.05 -2.58 -7.74
C LYS A 69 10.64 -2.05 -6.38
N LEU A 70 9.85 -2.80 -5.62
CA LEU A 70 9.39 -2.37 -4.30
C LEU A 70 10.31 -2.77 -3.15
N TYR A 71 11.38 -3.55 -3.42
CA TYR A 71 12.31 -4.07 -2.42
C TYR A 71 11.57 -4.75 -1.26
N ASN A 72 10.68 -5.70 -1.60
CA ASN A 72 9.81 -6.39 -0.65
C ASN A 72 8.87 -5.44 0.12
N GLY A 73 8.41 -4.37 -0.53
CA GLY A 73 7.45 -3.43 0.04
C GLY A 73 8.05 -2.22 0.74
N ALA A 74 9.37 -2.16 0.92
CA ALA A 74 10.04 -1.05 1.61
C ALA A 74 9.93 0.29 0.86
N ALA A 75 9.79 0.28 -0.46
CA ALA A 75 9.76 1.50 -1.26
C ALA A 75 8.36 2.14 -1.35
N TRP A 76 8.34 3.47 -1.30
CA TRP A 76 7.14 4.27 -1.63
C TRP A 76 6.94 4.37 -3.14
N PHE A 77 5.69 4.27 -3.59
CA PHE A 77 5.32 4.34 -4.99
C PHE A 77 3.91 4.90 -5.19
N TYR A 78 3.58 5.32 -6.42
CA TYR A 78 2.21 5.73 -6.75
C TYR A 78 1.41 4.58 -7.30
N MET A 79 0.17 4.41 -6.82
CA MET A 79 -0.75 3.43 -7.39
C MET A 79 -2.19 3.93 -7.44
N PRO A 80 -2.98 3.45 -8.42
CA PRO A 80 -4.41 3.72 -8.46
C PRO A 80 -5.13 2.85 -7.42
N VAL A 81 -5.80 3.51 -6.48
CA VAL A 81 -6.65 2.89 -5.48
C VAL A 81 -8.10 3.23 -5.81
N LYS A 82 -8.93 2.20 -5.98
CA LYS A 82 -10.37 2.36 -6.08
C LYS A 82 -10.94 2.51 -4.66
N MET A 83 -11.49 3.69 -4.38
CA MET A 83 -12.08 4.04 -3.09
C MET A 83 -13.49 3.44 -2.93
N PRO A 84 -14.03 3.40 -1.69
CA PRO A 84 -15.38 2.89 -1.45
C PRO A 84 -16.50 3.66 -2.20
N ASP A 85 -16.27 4.93 -2.53
CA ASP A 85 -17.17 5.76 -3.35
C ASP A 85 -17.10 5.43 -4.86
N GLY A 86 -16.24 4.48 -5.25
CA GLY A 86 -16.00 4.09 -6.63
C GLY A 86 -15.00 4.97 -7.38
N SER A 87 -14.51 6.06 -6.77
CA SER A 87 -13.49 6.92 -7.39
C SER A 87 -12.14 6.22 -7.45
N ILE A 88 -11.39 6.43 -8.53
CA ILE A 88 -10.01 5.95 -8.67
C ILE A 88 -9.10 7.12 -8.36
N GLN A 89 -8.32 7.00 -7.30
CA GLN A 89 -7.37 8.04 -6.88
C GLN A 89 -5.95 7.49 -6.95
N SER A 90 -5.03 8.26 -7.50
CA SER A 90 -3.61 7.92 -7.43
C SER A 90 -3.07 8.33 -6.07
N LYS A 91 -2.72 7.36 -5.23
CA LYS A 91 -2.16 7.61 -3.90
C LYS A 91 -0.69 7.19 -3.84
N ARG A 92 0.07 7.91 -3.03
CA ARG A 92 1.42 7.48 -2.66
C ARG A 92 1.29 6.44 -1.57
N VAL A 93 1.79 5.23 -1.82
CA VAL A 93 1.63 4.10 -0.91
C VAL A 93 2.93 3.35 -0.66
N ARG A 94 2.93 2.56 0.41
CA ARG A 94 3.97 1.59 0.76
C ARG A 94 3.30 0.31 1.25
N PHE A 95 3.87 -0.86 0.95
CA PHE A 95 3.37 -2.13 1.47
C PHE A 95 3.95 -2.36 2.87
N VAL A 96 3.09 -2.60 3.84
CA VAL A 96 3.50 -2.77 5.25
C VAL A 96 3.82 -4.22 5.55
N ASP A 97 3.01 -5.12 5.01
CA ASP A 97 3.12 -6.55 5.23
C ASP A 97 3.45 -7.28 3.91
N THR A 98 3.91 -8.53 4.04
CA THR A 98 4.11 -9.38 2.86
C THR A 98 2.75 -9.69 2.24
N PRO A 99 2.56 -9.45 0.93
CA PRO A 99 1.33 -9.78 0.24
C PRO A 99 0.99 -11.27 0.41
N SER A 100 -0.27 -11.55 0.76
CA SER A 100 -0.78 -12.92 0.82
C SER A 100 -1.61 -13.18 -0.41
N SER A 101 -1.35 -14.30 -1.10
CA SER A 101 -2.06 -14.64 -2.33
C SER A 101 -2.74 -16.00 -2.19
N SER A 102 -3.99 -16.08 -2.63
CA SER A 102 -4.75 -17.32 -2.76
C SER A 102 -5.21 -17.49 -4.20
N TYR A 103 -5.27 -18.73 -4.68
CA TYR A 103 -5.76 -19.04 -6.01
C TYR A 103 -7.16 -19.65 -5.93
N GLN A 104 -8.15 -18.98 -6.51
CA GLN A 104 -9.56 -19.39 -6.51
C GLN A 104 -10.20 -19.01 -7.83
N LEU A 105 -11.11 -19.86 -8.35
CA LEU A 105 -11.89 -19.57 -9.56
C LEU A 105 -11.04 -19.11 -10.76
N ASN A 106 -9.90 -19.75 -11.00
CA ASN A 106 -8.93 -19.44 -12.07
C ASN A 106 -8.30 -18.03 -11.96
N GLN A 107 -8.26 -17.43 -10.78
CA GLN A 107 -7.66 -16.13 -10.53
C GLN A 107 -6.89 -16.12 -9.20
N TRP A 108 -5.84 -15.31 -9.13
CA TRP A 108 -5.10 -15.04 -7.91
C TRP A 108 -5.72 -13.83 -7.20
N THR A 109 -6.17 -14.01 -5.98
CA THR A 109 -6.54 -12.88 -5.11
C THR A 109 -5.39 -12.60 -4.16
N THR A 110 -4.80 -11.41 -4.29
CA THR A 110 -3.70 -10.95 -3.45
C THR A 110 -4.17 -9.86 -2.50
N SER A 111 -4.12 -10.14 -1.20
CA SER A 111 -4.47 -9.21 -0.13
C SER A 111 -3.22 -8.50 0.38
N ILE A 112 -3.29 -7.18 0.51
CA ILE A 112 -2.16 -6.31 0.82
C ILE A 112 -2.60 -5.23 1.82
N SER A 113 -1.77 -5.00 2.84
CA SER A 113 -1.90 -3.86 3.74
C SER A 113 -0.99 -2.73 3.28
N LEU A 114 -1.57 -1.54 3.14
CA LEU A 114 -0.98 -0.36 2.55
C LEU A 114 -0.91 0.76 3.57
N GLU A 115 0.25 1.38 3.71
CA GLU A 115 0.34 2.74 4.23
C GLU A 115 0.12 3.70 3.07
N THR A 116 -0.78 4.66 3.25
CA THR A 116 -1.09 5.67 2.25
C THR A 116 -0.78 7.05 2.77
N TYR A 117 -0.27 7.90 1.90
CA TYR A 117 0.04 9.30 2.17
C TYR A 117 -0.62 10.16 1.09
N ASP A 118 -1.29 11.24 1.50
CA ASP A 118 -1.96 12.20 0.61
C ASP A 118 -0.98 13.24 0.05
#